data_AF-A0A8I2AAG8-F1
#
_entry.id   AF-A0A8I2AAG8-F1
#
_cell.length_a   1.000
_cell.length_b   1.000
_cell.length_c   1.000
_cell.angle_alpha   90.00
_cell.angle_beta   90.00
_cell.angle_gamma   90.00
#
_symmetry.space_group_name_H-M   'P 1'
#
loop_
_entity.id
_entity.type
_entity.pdbx_description
1 polymer ?
#
loop_
_entity_poly.entity_id
_entity_poly.type
_entity_poly.pdbx_seq_one_letter_code
_entity_poly.pdbx_strand_id
1 'polypeptide(L)'
;MKRFRHQLLLLAFVLVGNENILFAQLEANNGYFGNYAGVSFASGEPVALLDGALNTSEGVATISNSSGLLLFYIDGQTIWNRNHQIMSNGTGLWGHSSSTQSGVVVKKPGNNTLYYVFTMDQVATGGIHGVSYSIVDKNLGGGLGAVTIKNIEIVSNSNCTEKITAVKHANGMDIWVITHGWNNNQFLAFLVTNSGINTTPIISNTGQIH
;
A
#
# COMPACT_ATOMS: atom_id res chain seq x y z
N MET A 1 22.05 -72.04 26.16
CA MET A 1 21.52 -71.60 27.47
C MET A 1 20.77 -70.28 27.25
N LYS A 2 19.44 -70.27 27.41
CA LYS A 2 18.54 -69.16 27.07
C LYS A 2 18.77 -67.94 27.97
N ARG A 3 18.87 -66.72 27.40
CA ARG A 3 18.38 -65.48 28.03
C ARG A 3 17.87 -64.48 26.99
N PHE A 4 16.55 -64.40 26.88
CA PHE A 4 15.81 -63.28 26.29
C PHE A 4 15.66 -62.20 27.37
N ARG A 5 16.11 -60.97 27.12
CA ARG A 5 15.65 -59.77 27.86
C ARG A 5 15.59 -58.55 26.93
N HIS A 6 14.35 -58.18 26.61
CA HIS A 6 13.78 -56.83 26.50
C HIS A 6 14.76 -55.68 26.23
N GLN A 7 14.70 -55.08 25.04
CA GLN A 7 14.64 -53.62 24.88
C GLN A 7 13.82 -53.28 23.63
N LEU A 8 12.56 -52.94 23.86
CA LEU A 8 11.69 -52.27 22.90
C LEU A 8 12.14 -50.79 22.90
N LEU A 9 13.00 -50.40 21.97
CA LEU A 9 13.39 -48.99 21.82
C LEU A 9 12.37 -48.32 20.90
N LEU A 10 11.51 -47.50 21.52
CA LEU A 10 10.61 -46.56 20.86
C LEU A 10 11.40 -45.73 19.84
N LEU A 11 11.03 -45.84 18.56
CA LEU A 11 11.37 -44.83 17.56
C LEU A 11 10.48 -43.61 17.83
N ALA A 12 10.88 -42.77 18.80
CA ALA A 12 10.23 -41.50 19.05
C ALA A 12 10.51 -40.58 17.85
N PHE A 13 9.45 -40.28 17.11
CA PHE A 13 9.40 -39.38 15.96
C PHE A 13 9.82 -37.96 16.41
N VAL A 14 11.08 -37.60 16.23
CA VAL A 14 11.53 -36.21 16.38
C VAL A 14 11.20 -35.47 15.09
N LEU A 15 9.92 -35.15 14.91
CA LEU A 15 9.52 -34.01 14.10
C LEU A 15 9.80 -32.77 14.95
N VAL A 16 11.04 -32.26 14.90
CA VAL A 16 11.23 -30.84 15.23
C VAL A 16 10.55 -30.10 14.09
N GLY A 17 9.34 -29.61 14.36
CA GLY A 17 8.67 -28.68 13.47
C GLY A 17 9.62 -27.53 13.19
N ASN A 18 10.01 -27.36 11.93
CA ASN A 18 10.47 -26.07 11.45
C ASN A 18 9.28 -25.13 11.59
N GLU A 19 9.17 -24.46 12.73
CA GLU A 19 8.40 -23.23 12.83
C GLU A 19 9.11 -22.23 11.92
N ASN A 20 8.71 -22.23 10.64
CA ASN A 20 8.98 -21.12 9.76
C ASN A 20 8.24 -19.94 10.39
N ILE A 21 8.93 -19.17 11.21
CA ILE A 21 8.48 -17.86 11.64
C ILE A 21 8.39 -17.04 10.37
N LEU A 22 7.19 -17.00 9.80
CA LEU A 22 6.87 -16.10 8.71
C LEU A 22 6.87 -14.70 9.33
N PHE A 23 7.90 -13.92 9.03
CA PHE A 23 7.86 -12.49 9.33
C PHE A 23 6.77 -11.88 8.45
N ALA A 24 5.67 -11.47 9.07
CA ALA A 24 4.78 -10.50 8.45
C ALA A 24 5.61 -9.26 8.09
N GLN A 25 5.37 -8.71 6.91
CA GLN A 25 6.05 -7.51 6.47
C GLN A 25 5.60 -6.32 7.36
N LEU A 26 6.55 -5.65 8.02
CA LEU A 26 6.26 -4.60 9.01
C LEU A 26 5.82 -3.27 8.35
N GLU A 27 5.75 -3.23 7.03
CA GLU A 27 5.35 -2.08 6.21
C GLU A 27 3.93 -1.58 6.52
N ALA A 28 3.07 -2.43 7.11
CA ALA A 28 1.73 -2.09 7.57
C ALA A 28 1.63 -1.92 9.10
N ASN A 29 2.75 -1.81 9.81
CA ASN A 29 2.75 -1.73 11.29
C ASN A 29 2.07 -0.48 11.84
N ASN A 30 2.00 0.59 11.06
CA ASN A 30 1.38 1.83 11.50
C ASN A 30 0.26 2.20 10.52
N GLY A 31 -0.86 2.69 11.04
CA GLY A 31 -1.93 3.30 10.28
C GLY A 31 -2.27 4.66 10.86
N TYR A 32 -2.35 5.68 10.01
CA TYR A 32 -2.88 7.01 10.35
C TYR A 32 -4.14 7.25 9.51
N PHE A 33 -5.24 7.64 10.16
CA PHE A 33 -6.55 7.73 9.53
C PHE A 33 -7.50 8.66 10.30
N GLY A 34 -8.62 9.02 9.67
CA GLY A 34 -9.70 9.74 10.35
C GLY A 34 -9.27 11.11 10.87
N ASN A 35 -9.67 11.42 12.11
CA ASN A 35 -9.43 12.70 12.78
C ASN A 35 -8.19 12.61 13.67
N TYR A 36 -7.00 12.92 13.13
CA TYR A 36 -5.72 12.92 13.85
C TYR A 36 -5.35 11.59 14.53
N ALA A 37 -6.02 10.50 14.15
CA ALA A 37 -5.86 9.20 14.81
C ALA A 37 -4.76 8.38 14.15
N GLY A 38 -4.13 7.52 14.95
CA GLY A 38 -3.32 6.44 14.45
C GLY A 38 -3.33 5.20 15.34
N VAL A 39 -2.80 4.12 14.79
CA VAL A 39 -2.63 2.83 15.46
C VAL A 39 -1.30 2.22 15.07
N SER A 40 -0.59 1.64 16.04
CA SER A 40 0.61 0.83 15.81
C SER A 40 0.38 -0.60 16.25
N PHE A 41 0.89 -1.55 15.47
CA PHE A 41 0.93 -2.97 15.78
C PHE A 41 2.34 -3.45 16.13
N ALA A 42 3.30 -2.53 16.29
CA ALA A 42 4.72 -2.85 16.49
C ALA A 42 4.99 -3.70 17.75
N SER A 43 4.08 -3.65 18.73
CA SER A 43 4.18 -4.43 19.97
C SER A 43 3.57 -5.84 19.88
N GLY A 44 2.92 -6.19 18.77
CA GLY A 44 2.07 -7.37 18.63
C GLY A 44 0.60 -7.13 18.99
N GLU A 45 0.31 -6.07 19.75
CA GLU A 45 -1.04 -5.61 20.07
C GLU A 45 -1.28 -4.20 19.51
N PRO A 46 -2.54 -3.82 19.21
CA PRO A 46 -2.87 -2.48 18.74
C PRO A 46 -2.66 -1.43 19.84
N VAL A 47 -1.82 -0.44 19.55
CA VAL A 47 -1.53 0.70 20.42
C VAL A 47 -1.96 1.99 19.72
N ALA A 48 -2.73 2.84 20.40
CA ALA A 48 -3.15 4.12 19.84
C ALA A 48 -1.95 5.08 19.66
N LEU A 49 -1.91 5.77 18.53
CA LEU A 49 -1.00 6.87 18.24
C LEU A 49 -1.80 8.18 18.21
N LEU A 50 -1.30 9.21 18.89
CA LEU A 50 -2.03 10.47 19.16
C LEU A 50 -1.37 11.69 18.47
N ASP A 51 -0.45 11.44 17.55
CA ASP A 51 0.42 12.40 16.86
C ASP A 51 0.07 12.56 15.38
N GLY A 52 -1.02 11.94 14.90
CA GLY A 52 -1.47 12.08 13.52
C GLY A 52 -1.78 13.54 13.16
N ALA A 53 -1.38 13.97 11.97
CA ALA A 53 -1.63 15.33 11.48
C ALA A 53 -2.72 15.45 10.41
N LEU A 54 -3.19 14.33 9.85
CA LEU A 54 -4.27 14.34 8.86
C LEU A 54 -5.64 14.46 9.53
N ASN A 55 -6.60 15.01 8.81
CA ASN A 55 -8.01 15.05 9.18
C ASN A 55 -8.87 14.80 7.93
N THR A 56 -9.41 13.60 7.79
CA THR A 56 -10.25 13.20 6.66
C THR A 56 -11.35 12.24 7.10
N SER A 57 -12.47 12.22 6.38
CA SER A 57 -13.59 11.31 6.65
C SER A 57 -13.49 9.97 5.94
N GLU A 58 -12.66 9.86 4.89
CA GLU A 58 -12.66 8.68 4.01
C GLU A 58 -11.28 8.04 3.85
N GLY A 59 -10.86 7.78 2.61
CA GLY A 59 -9.69 6.98 2.32
C GLY A 59 -8.39 7.64 2.79
N VAL A 60 -7.44 6.78 3.17
CA VAL A 60 -6.06 7.13 3.46
C VAL A 60 -5.15 5.97 3.04
N ALA A 61 -3.85 6.25 2.91
CA ALA A 61 -2.85 5.19 2.92
C ALA A 61 -1.69 5.56 3.84
N THR A 62 -1.14 4.58 4.54
CA THR A 62 0.05 4.72 5.37
C THR A 62 1.08 3.69 4.92
N ILE A 63 2.36 4.06 4.90
CA ILE A 63 3.44 3.13 4.60
C ILE A 63 4.57 3.24 5.62
N SER A 64 5.01 2.10 6.13
CA SER A 64 6.22 1.94 6.93
C SER A 64 7.31 1.25 6.11
N ASN A 65 8.56 1.28 6.58
CA ASN A 65 9.63 0.49 5.99
C ASN A 65 9.60 -0.97 6.47
N SER A 66 10.52 -1.79 5.96
CA SER A 66 10.66 -3.21 6.33
C SER A 66 11.01 -3.45 7.80
N SER A 67 11.37 -2.41 8.55
CA SER A 67 11.62 -2.45 9.99
C SER A 67 10.44 -1.90 10.82
N GLY A 68 9.31 -1.57 10.17
CA GLY A 68 8.11 -1.06 10.84
C GLY A 68 8.17 0.42 11.22
N LEU A 69 9.19 1.15 10.77
CA LEU A 69 9.26 2.60 11.00
C LEU A 69 8.41 3.33 9.96
N LEU A 70 7.55 4.24 10.42
CA LEU A 70 6.75 5.11 9.56
C LEU A 70 7.64 5.83 8.53
N LEU A 71 7.19 5.86 7.28
CA LEU A 71 7.80 6.68 6.23
C LEU A 71 6.92 7.90 5.95
N PHE A 72 5.65 7.67 5.59
CA PHE A 72 4.67 8.72 5.31
C PHE A 72 3.25 8.16 5.25
N TYR A 73 2.27 9.07 5.26
CA TYR A 73 0.86 8.77 5.04
C TYR A 73 0.19 9.86 4.19
N ILE A 74 -0.93 9.50 3.56
CA ILE A 74 -1.63 10.33 2.56
C ILE A 74 -3.14 10.31 2.80
N ASP A 75 -3.82 11.39 2.42
CA ASP A 75 -5.29 11.52 2.43
C ASP A 75 -5.89 11.64 1.02
N GLY A 76 -5.07 11.46 -0.03
CA GLY A 76 -5.43 11.64 -1.42
C GLY A 76 -4.99 12.98 -2.02
N GLN A 77 -4.75 14.01 -1.21
CA GLN A 77 -4.37 15.36 -1.68
C GLN A 77 -3.03 15.85 -1.09
N THR A 78 -2.69 15.36 0.09
CA THR A 78 -1.51 15.74 0.87
C THR A 78 -0.77 14.50 1.35
N ILE A 79 0.56 14.59 1.36
CA ILE A 79 1.47 13.61 1.96
C ILE A 79 2.12 14.23 3.19
N TRP A 80 2.05 13.53 4.32
CA TRP A 80 2.80 13.86 5.53
C TRP A 80 3.93 12.86 5.74
N ASN A 81 5.11 13.36 6.08
CA ASN A 81 6.27 12.53 6.40
C ASN A 81 6.16 11.91 7.80
N ARG A 82 7.15 11.11 8.16
CA ARG A 82 7.24 10.44 9.47
C ARG A 82 7.33 11.35 10.70
N ASN A 83 7.58 12.65 10.51
CA ASN A 83 7.57 13.66 11.58
C ASN A 83 6.21 14.39 11.64
N HIS A 84 5.18 13.88 10.95
CA HIS A 84 3.84 14.47 10.85
C HIS A 84 3.81 15.85 10.20
N GLN A 85 4.87 16.20 9.46
CA GLN A 85 4.97 17.43 8.70
C GLN A 85 4.61 17.16 7.24
N ILE A 86 4.01 18.15 6.57
CA ILE A 86 3.78 18.08 5.13
C ILE A 86 5.11 17.80 4.42
N MET A 87 5.14 16.74 3.62
CA MET A 87 6.31 16.35 2.84
C MET A 87 6.66 17.43 1.82
N SER A 88 7.95 17.61 1.51
CA SER A 88 8.36 18.53 0.45
C SER A 88 7.67 18.18 -0.86
N ASN A 89 7.03 19.18 -1.48
CA ASN A 89 6.19 19.03 -2.66
C ASN A 89 5.02 18.03 -2.47
N GLY A 90 4.57 17.80 -1.23
CA GLY A 90 3.58 16.78 -0.87
C GLY A 90 2.11 17.20 -0.98
N THR A 91 1.79 18.45 -1.33
CA THR A 91 0.41 18.94 -1.46
C THR A 91 -0.05 19.01 -2.92
N GLY A 92 -1.36 19.14 -3.15
CA GLY A 92 -1.91 19.34 -4.50
C GLY A 92 -1.83 18.09 -5.38
N LEU A 93 -1.93 16.91 -4.77
CA LEU A 93 -2.15 15.68 -5.53
C LEU A 93 -3.55 15.67 -6.15
N TRP A 94 -3.70 15.05 -7.31
CA TRP A 94 -4.97 14.91 -8.04
C TRP A 94 -5.86 13.78 -7.53
N GLY A 95 -5.81 13.49 -6.24
CA GLY A 95 -6.86 12.72 -5.59
C GLY A 95 -7.88 13.61 -4.91
N HIS A 96 -8.77 12.99 -4.15
CA HIS A 96 -9.76 13.72 -3.36
C HIS A 96 -10.01 13.07 -2.00
N SER A 97 -10.23 13.89 -0.97
CA SER A 97 -10.51 13.43 0.40
C SER A 97 -11.88 12.75 0.54
N SER A 98 -12.79 12.97 -0.41
CA SER A 98 -14.08 12.26 -0.52
C SER A 98 -14.03 11.06 -1.48
N SER A 99 -12.84 10.51 -1.72
CA SER A 99 -12.72 9.23 -2.40
C SER A 99 -12.64 8.11 -1.37
N THR A 100 -13.58 7.16 -1.47
CA THR A 100 -13.68 6.05 -0.50
C THR A 100 -12.41 5.18 -0.43
N GLN A 101 -11.56 5.21 -1.45
CA GLN A 101 -10.15 4.79 -1.40
C GLN A 101 -9.26 5.84 -2.06
N SER A 102 -8.93 6.89 -1.31
CA SER A 102 -8.20 8.07 -1.80
C SER A 102 -6.79 7.81 -2.34
N GLY A 103 -6.15 6.71 -1.96
CA GLY A 103 -4.88 6.32 -2.57
C GLY A 103 -4.30 5.00 -2.06
N VAL A 104 -3.27 4.52 -2.77
CA VAL A 104 -2.43 3.37 -2.38
C VAL A 104 -0.96 3.69 -2.62
N VAL A 105 -0.10 3.17 -1.76
CA VAL A 105 1.35 3.39 -1.86
C VAL A 105 2.03 2.08 -2.23
N VAL A 106 2.86 2.12 -3.27
CA VAL A 106 3.59 0.97 -3.80
C VAL A 106 5.08 1.27 -3.85
N LYS A 107 5.90 0.47 -3.15
CA LYS A 107 7.35 0.53 -3.32
C LYS A 107 7.70 0.14 -4.76
N LYS A 108 8.52 0.94 -5.44
CA LYS A 108 8.96 0.63 -6.81
C LYS A 108 9.76 -0.69 -6.81
N PRO A 109 9.34 -1.73 -7.57
CA PRO A 109 10.09 -2.98 -7.63
C PRO A 109 11.56 -2.76 -8.05
N GLY A 110 12.47 -3.53 -7.45
CA GLY A 110 13.90 -3.41 -7.68
C GLY A 110 14.54 -2.09 -7.21
N ASN A 111 13.81 -1.22 -6.51
CA ASN A 111 14.33 0.05 -6.02
C ASN A 111 14.04 0.22 -4.51
N ASN A 112 15.05 0.66 -3.76
CA ASN A 112 14.96 0.78 -2.30
C ASN A 112 14.60 2.19 -1.81
N THR A 113 14.46 3.17 -2.69
CA THR A 113 14.27 4.60 -2.37
C THR A 113 12.94 5.16 -2.86
N LEU A 114 12.44 4.66 -3.99
CA LEU A 114 11.29 5.22 -4.71
C LEU A 114 10.00 4.49 -4.37
N TYR A 115 8.96 5.29 -4.16
CA TYR A 115 7.60 4.85 -3.91
C TYR A 115 6.67 5.54 -4.91
N TYR A 116 5.78 4.77 -5.51
CA TYR A 116 4.62 5.30 -6.23
C TYR A 116 3.50 5.57 -5.24
N VAL A 117 2.93 6.76 -5.33
CA VAL A 117 1.74 7.18 -4.60
C VAL A 117 0.63 7.31 -5.62
N PHE A 118 -0.26 6.33 -5.67
CA PHE A 118 -1.45 6.38 -6.52
C PHE A 118 -2.55 7.10 -5.77
N THR A 119 -3.22 8.02 -6.43
CA THR A 119 -4.35 8.79 -5.89
C THR A 119 -5.55 8.66 -6.80
N MET A 120 -6.73 8.65 -6.19
CA MET A 120 -8.00 8.63 -6.90
C MET A 120 -8.75 9.93 -6.66
N ASP A 121 -9.24 10.53 -7.73
CA ASP A 121 -10.21 11.62 -7.63
C ASP A 121 -11.56 11.05 -7.16
N GLN A 122 -12.48 11.95 -6.83
CA GLN A 122 -13.87 11.59 -6.56
C GLN A 122 -14.67 11.46 -7.86
N VAL A 123 -15.67 10.59 -7.87
CA VAL A 123 -16.58 10.45 -9.02
C VAL A 123 -17.89 11.23 -8.80
N ALA A 124 -18.35 11.32 -7.56
CA ALA A 124 -19.72 11.73 -7.24
C ALA A 124 -20.00 13.22 -7.51
N THR A 125 -19.03 14.12 -7.30
CA THR A 125 -19.24 15.58 -7.50
C THR A 125 -18.40 16.18 -8.61
N GLY A 126 -18.07 15.40 -9.64
CA GLY A 126 -17.46 15.91 -10.87
C GLY A 126 -15.95 16.16 -10.77
N GLY A 127 -15.21 15.25 -10.12
CA GLY A 127 -13.78 15.15 -10.34
C GLY A 127 -13.47 15.06 -11.83
N ILE A 128 -12.29 15.52 -12.24
CA ILE A 128 -11.86 15.52 -13.65
C ILE A 128 -10.75 14.49 -13.91
N HIS A 129 -10.17 13.93 -12.85
CA HIS A 129 -9.12 12.93 -12.91
C HIS A 129 -9.66 11.55 -12.57
N GLY A 130 -9.07 10.50 -13.11
CA GLY A 130 -9.38 9.13 -12.67
C GLY A 130 -8.37 8.66 -11.62
N VAL A 131 -7.33 8.00 -12.11
CA VAL A 131 -6.21 7.54 -11.32
C VAL A 131 -4.96 8.26 -11.77
N SER A 132 -4.26 8.87 -10.81
CA SER A 132 -2.96 9.49 -11.03
C SER A 132 -1.92 8.83 -10.13
N TYR A 133 -0.64 8.93 -10.49
CA TYR A 133 0.45 8.60 -9.59
C TYR A 133 1.46 9.73 -9.45
N SER A 134 2.12 9.74 -8.31
CA SER A 134 3.29 10.57 -8.00
C SER A 134 4.43 9.69 -7.54
N ILE A 135 5.67 10.17 -7.62
CA ILE A 135 6.86 9.47 -7.15
C ILE A 135 7.42 10.20 -5.94
N VAL A 136 7.56 9.47 -4.83
CA VAL A 136 8.26 9.90 -3.63
C VAL A 136 9.65 9.25 -3.62
N ASP A 137 10.70 10.04 -3.42
CA ASP A 137 12.01 9.55 -3.03
C ASP A 137 12.18 9.75 -1.51
N LYS A 138 12.26 8.65 -0.75
CA LYS A 138 12.35 8.70 0.72
C LYS A 138 13.65 9.29 1.25
N ASN A 139 14.72 9.35 0.44
CA ASN A 139 16.03 9.83 0.89
C ASN A 139 16.17 11.36 0.77
N LEU A 140 15.29 12.03 0.02
CA LEU A 140 15.29 13.48 -0.11
C LEU A 140 14.72 14.16 1.15
N GLY A 141 14.78 15.51 1.20
CA GLY A 141 14.26 16.28 2.33
C GLY A 141 14.95 15.95 3.66
N GLY A 142 16.25 15.63 3.64
CA GLY A 142 16.98 15.18 4.83
C GLY A 142 16.57 13.80 5.34
N GLY A 143 16.09 12.91 4.45
CA GLY A 143 15.60 11.58 4.82
C GLY A 143 14.15 11.55 5.31
N LEU A 144 13.41 12.64 5.11
CA LEU A 144 11.96 12.73 5.38
C LEU A 144 11.12 12.53 4.12
N GLY A 145 11.75 12.40 2.96
CA GLY A 145 11.11 12.21 1.67
C GLY A 145 10.76 13.52 0.96
N ALA A 146 10.68 13.44 -0.37
CA ALA A 146 10.14 14.50 -1.22
C ALA A 146 9.43 13.91 -2.45
N VAL A 147 8.38 14.57 -2.92
CA VAL A 147 7.72 14.23 -4.19
C VAL A 147 8.55 14.77 -5.36
N THR A 148 9.07 13.88 -6.22
CA THR A 148 9.94 14.22 -7.35
C THR A 148 9.20 14.32 -8.68
N ILE A 149 8.16 13.51 -8.85
CA ILE A 149 7.23 13.55 -9.98
C ILE A 149 5.82 13.57 -9.40
N LYS A 150 4.94 14.39 -9.94
CA LYS A 150 3.60 14.58 -9.39
C LYS A 150 2.55 14.44 -10.47
N ASN A 151 1.43 13.81 -10.14
CA ASN A 151 0.19 13.86 -10.89
C ASN A 151 0.31 13.35 -12.35
N ILE A 152 0.92 12.19 -12.53
CA ILE A 152 0.92 11.52 -13.82
C ILE A 152 -0.34 10.65 -13.92
N GLU A 153 -1.26 11.06 -14.79
CA GLU A 153 -2.53 10.39 -14.98
C GLU A 153 -2.37 9.07 -15.76
N ILE A 154 -3.05 8.01 -15.31
CA ILE A 154 -3.08 6.68 -15.95
C ILE A 154 -4.50 6.20 -16.26
N VAL A 155 -5.51 6.80 -15.62
CA VAL A 155 -6.92 6.73 -16.01
C VAL A 155 -7.46 8.15 -15.99
N SER A 156 -8.01 8.61 -17.10
CA SER A 156 -8.48 9.99 -17.28
C SER A 156 -9.98 10.14 -17.20
N ASN A 157 -10.44 11.38 -17.03
CA ASN A 157 -11.86 11.80 -17.09
C ASN A 157 -12.75 11.08 -16.08
N SER A 158 -12.23 10.76 -14.89
CA SER A 158 -13.01 10.10 -13.83
C SER A 158 -13.68 8.80 -14.26
N ASN A 159 -13.06 8.10 -15.22
CA ASN A 159 -13.57 6.84 -15.77
C ASN A 159 -13.36 5.63 -14.82
N CYS A 160 -13.15 5.88 -13.55
CA CYS A 160 -13.02 4.87 -12.50
C CYS A 160 -13.90 5.24 -11.31
N THR A 161 -14.43 4.21 -10.65
CA THR A 161 -14.97 4.30 -9.29
C THR A 161 -13.89 4.76 -8.31
N GLU A 162 -14.26 5.05 -7.08
CA GLU A 162 -13.33 5.37 -5.98
C GLU A 162 -12.70 4.11 -5.35
N LYS A 163 -12.37 3.10 -6.17
CA LYS A 163 -11.80 1.82 -5.73
C LYS A 163 -10.45 1.55 -6.38
N ILE A 164 -9.43 1.34 -5.55
CA ILE A 164 -8.08 0.98 -5.96
C ILE A 164 -7.44 0.04 -4.94
N THR A 165 -6.65 -0.91 -5.44
CA THR A 165 -5.84 -1.79 -4.59
C THR A 165 -4.51 -2.10 -5.27
N ALA A 166 -3.55 -2.58 -4.48
CA ALA A 166 -2.26 -3.04 -4.96
C ALA A 166 -1.96 -4.44 -4.40
N VAL A 167 -1.59 -5.38 -5.27
CA VAL A 167 -1.32 -6.78 -4.89
C VAL A 167 -0.05 -7.29 -5.56
N LYS A 168 0.69 -8.17 -4.88
CA LYS A 168 1.90 -8.77 -5.44
C LYS A 168 1.56 -9.62 -6.67
N HIS A 169 2.35 -9.48 -7.72
CA HIS A 169 2.34 -10.38 -8.87
C HIS A 169 2.82 -11.78 -8.43
N ALA A 170 2.41 -12.81 -9.16
CA ALA A 170 2.80 -14.21 -8.90
C ALA A 170 4.32 -14.47 -8.96
N ASN A 171 5.11 -13.53 -9.48
CA ASN A 171 6.57 -13.64 -9.52
C ASN A 171 7.24 -13.15 -8.22
N GLY A 172 6.46 -12.65 -7.26
CA GLY A 172 6.92 -12.17 -5.96
C GLY A 172 7.67 -10.83 -5.98
N MET A 173 7.83 -10.19 -7.14
CA MET A 173 8.59 -8.94 -7.30
C MET A 173 7.74 -7.79 -7.82
N ASP A 174 6.96 -8.04 -8.86
CA ASP A 174 6.13 -7.02 -9.48
C ASP A 174 4.83 -6.84 -8.71
N ILE A 175 4.12 -5.75 -8.99
CA ILE A 175 2.88 -5.38 -8.30
C ILE A 175 1.80 -5.10 -9.35
N TRP A 176 0.61 -5.63 -9.15
CA TRP A 176 -0.59 -5.19 -9.86
C TRP A 176 -1.24 -4.05 -9.08
N VAL A 177 -1.51 -2.94 -9.75
CA VAL A 177 -2.39 -1.87 -9.26
C VAL A 177 -3.69 -1.98 -10.02
N ILE A 178 -4.80 -2.15 -9.30
CA ILE A 178 -6.09 -2.51 -9.88
C ILE A 178 -7.13 -1.49 -9.47
N THR A 179 -7.89 -0.98 -10.43
CA THR A 179 -9.06 -0.14 -10.21
C THR A 179 -10.28 -0.66 -10.97
N HIS A 180 -11.46 -0.15 -10.65
CA HIS A 180 -12.72 -0.50 -11.31
C HIS A 180 -13.28 0.70 -12.08
N GLY A 181 -13.69 0.48 -13.33
CA GLY A 181 -14.25 1.49 -14.22
C GLY A 181 -15.60 2.03 -13.73
N TRP A 182 -15.89 3.30 -13.98
CA TRP A 182 -17.18 3.91 -13.66
C TRP A 182 -18.23 3.55 -14.72
N ASN A 183 -19.47 3.24 -14.32
CA ASN A 183 -20.58 2.89 -15.24
C ASN A 183 -20.26 1.75 -16.23
N ASN A 184 -19.37 0.85 -15.86
CA ASN A 184 -19.07 -0.37 -16.62
C ASN A 184 -18.65 -1.49 -15.67
N ASN A 185 -18.35 -2.67 -16.20
CA ASN A 185 -17.94 -3.85 -15.43
C ASN A 185 -16.43 -4.15 -15.53
N GLN A 186 -15.62 -3.14 -15.86
CA GLN A 186 -14.20 -3.30 -16.17
C GLN A 186 -13.34 -3.16 -14.93
N PHE A 187 -12.49 -4.16 -14.66
CA PHE A 187 -11.31 -3.97 -13.83
C PHE A 187 -10.10 -3.66 -14.72
N LEU A 188 -9.35 -2.62 -14.38
CA LEU A 188 -8.14 -2.19 -15.06
C LEU A 188 -6.94 -2.53 -14.18
N ALA A 189 -6.08 -3.44 -14.63
CA ALA A 189 -4.89 -3.87 -13.91
C ALA A 189 -3.60 -3.34 -14.57
N PHE A 190 -2.89 -2.46 -13.88
CA PHE A 190 -1.62 -1.88 -14.30
C PHE A 190 -0.46 -2.64 -13.66
N LEU A 191 0.49 -3.10 -14.47
CA LEU A 191 1.67 -3.79 -13.95
C LEU A 191 2.75 -2.79 -13.56
N VAL A 192 3.21 -2.84 -12.33
CA VAL A 192 4.36 -2.08 -11.84
C VAL A 192 5.54 -3.03 -11.73
N THR A 193 6.63 -2.69 -12.43
CA THR A 193 7.86 -3.48 -12.51
C THR A 193 9.07 -2.65 -12.12
N ASN A 194 10.27 -3.23 -12.19
CA ASN A 194 11.51 -2.47 -12.02
C ASN A 194 11.74 -1.41 -13.13
N SER A 195 11.08 -1.52 -14.27
CA SER A 195 11.14 -0.53 -15.35
C SER A 195 10.13 0.61 -15.16
N GLY A 196 9.20 0.48 -14.22
CA GLY A 196 8.13 1.44 -13.96
C GLY A 196 6.73 0.85 -14.15
N ILE A 197 5.75 1.73 -14.33
CA ILE A 197 4.34 1.38 -14.51
C ILE A 197 4.07 1.16 -16.00
N ASN A 198 3.49 0.01 -16.36
CA ASN A 198 2.87 -0.17 -17.66
C ASN A 198 1.51 0.53 -17.66
N THR A 199 1.40 1.64 -18.39
CA THR A 199 0.20 2.48 -18.46
C THR A 199 -0.90 1.90 -19.33
N THR A 200 -0.65 0.81 -20.05
CA THR A 200 -1.67 0.06 -20.77
C THR A 200 -2.17 -1.08 -19.87
N PRO A 201 -3.40 -1.00 -19.33
CA PRO A 201 -3.88 -1.99 -18.38
C PRO A 201 -4.32 -3.28 -19.07
N ILE A 202 -4.28 -4.39 -18.33
CA ILE A 202 -5.05 -5.58 -18.66
C ILE A 202 -6.49 -5.34 -18.19
N ILE A 203 -7.47 -5.51 -19.08
CA ILE A 203 -8.89 -5.25 -18.81
C ILE A 203 -9.63 -6.57 -18.62
N SER A 204 -10.38 -6.67 -17.52
CA SER A 204 -11.28 -7.80 -17.25
C SER A 204 -12.73 -7.32 -17.07
N ASN A 205 -13.66 -7.81 -17.91
CA ASN A 205 -15.08 -7.42 -17.87
C ASN A 205 -15.89 -8.35 -16.94
N THR A 206 -15.61 -8.30 -15.64
CA THR A 206 -16.21 -9.21 -14.64
C THR A 206 -16.83 -8.51 -13.42
N GLY A 207 -16.77 -7.17 -13.36
CA GLY A 207 -17.30 -6.38 -12.26
C GLY A 207 -18.81 -6.21 -12.28
N GLN A 208 -19.32 -5.50 -11.27
CA GLN A 208 -20.69 -4.99 -11.26
C GLN A 208 -20.68 -3.56 -11.83
N ILE A 209 -21.77 -3.16 -12.49
CA ILE A 209 -21.90 -1.79 -12.98
C ILE A 209 -22.31 -0.89 -11.81
N HIS A 210 -21.55 0.18 -11.60
CA HIS A 210 -21.75 1.19 -10.55
C HIS A 210 -22.12 2.54 -11.15
#